data_AF-A0A800DAU1-F1
#
_entry.id   AF-A0A800DAU1-F1
#
_cell.length_a   1.000
_cell.length_b   1.000
_cell.length_c   1.000
_cell.angle_alpha   90.00
_cell.angle_beta   90.00
_cell.angle_gamma   90.00
#
_symmetry.space_group_name_H-M   'P 1'
#
loop_
_entity.id
_entity.type
_entity.pdbx_description
1 polymer ?
#
loop_
_entity_poly.entity_id
_entity_poly.type
_entity_poly.pdbx_seq_one_letter_code
_entity_poly.pdbx_strand_id
1 'polypeptide(L)'
;MGKMENQPKRASVEHEAGARRAGLGQSMVETAIMLPILLFLIAGIVEIGALGNEYMIFHDAAREAARFGANLDPELTSKYPFDAHNPDDPFPDIRSMSPVQIRRMCQEGDTTNFYYEVACLAYQNLPLGRLDWVDNGDDIVITVVGVKDGQIVQRWPLPTHKNPLDRSYHFMGADDGDANPTCTITQTVNCRSWSFFGVRHSEFDNDTLSQRLLEEAPATAFVIVEIFHAAPHFIGLFTIGEVIPDPIPTRP
;
A
#
# COMPACT_ATOMS: atom_id res chain seq x y z
N MET A 1 -34.28 99.33 5.81
CA MET A 1 -34.36 98.16 4.89
C MET A 1 -33.28 98.34 3.84
N GLY A 2 -32.36 97.44 3.53
CA GLY A 2 -32.07 96.07 3.97
C GLY A 2 -30.78 95.69 3.22
N LYS A 3 -29.81 95.11 3.93
CA LYS A 3 -28.57 94.59 3.35
C LYS A 3 -28.91 93.42 2.41
N MET A 4 -28.35 93.40 1.20
CA MET A 4 -28.18 92.16 0.43
C MET A 4 -26.69 91.95 0.19
N GLU A 5 -26.18 91.01 0.97
CA GLU A 5 -24.82 90.48 0.95
C GLU A 5 -24.75 89.45 -0.17
N ASN A 6 -23.89 89.71 -1.16
CA ASN A 6 -23.71 88.87 -2.33
C ASN A 6 -22.54 87.92 -2.07
N GLN A 7 -22.83 86.65 -1.74
CA GLN A 7 -21.81 85.62 -1.62
C GLN A 7 -21.51 84.99 -3.01
N PRO A 8 -20.23 84.84 -3.40
CA PRO A 8 -19.88 84.12 -4.61
C PRO A 8 -19.94 82.60 -4.38
N LYS A 9 -20.65 81.90 -5.26
CA LYS A 9 -20.68 80.43 -5.36
C LYS A 9 -19.27 79.94 -5.69
N ARG A 10 -18.62 79.23 -4.75
CA ARG A 10 -17.41 78.44 -5.02
C ARG A 10 -17.81 77.19 -5.80
N ALA A 11 -17.29 77.09 -7.02
CA ALA A 11 -17.36 75.89 -7.85
C ALA A 11 -16.49 74.79 -7.24
N SER A 12 -17.12 73.72 -6.80
CA SER A 12 -16.48 72.46 -6.40
C SER A 12 -16.22 71.62 -7.66
N VAL A 13 -15.07 71.81 -8.30
CA VAL A 13 -14.64 71.02 -9.47
C VAL A 13 -13.19 70.60 -9.28
N GLU A 14 -12.88 69.79 -8.25
CA GLU A 14 -11.53 69.21 -8.11
C GLU A 14 -11.53 67.76 -7.55
N HIS A 15 -12.66 67.07 -7.48
CA HIS A 15 -12.74 65.76 -6.82
C HIS A 15 -12.86 64.53 -7.74
N GLU A 16 -12.77 64.67 -9.07
CA GLU A 16 -12.97 63.52 -9.99
C GLU A 16 -11.68 62.99 -10.65
N ALA A 17 -10.56 63.70 -10.58
CA ALA A 17 -9.31 63.28 -11.25
C ALA A 17 -8.48 62.25 -10.46
N GLY A 18 -8.67 62.14 -9.14
CA GLY A 18 -7.91 61.22 -8.27
C GLY A 18 -8.44 59.78 -8.23
N ALA A 19 -9.72 59.55 -8.57
CA ALA A 19 -10.37 58.26 -8.39
C ALA A 19 -10.01 57.21 -9.48
N ARG A 20 -9.50 57.64 -10.64
CA ARG A 20 -9.23 56.73 -11.77
C ARG A 20 -7.93 55.91 -11.67
N ARG A 21 -7.01 56.24 -10.75
CA ARG A 21 -5.76 55.48 -10.55
C ARG A 21 -5.87 54.37 -9.49
N ALA A 22 -6.92 54.36 -8.66
CA ALA A 22 -7.04 53.43 -7.53
C ALA A 22 -7.40 51.98 -7.94
N GLY A 23 -7.97 51.75 -9.12
CA GLY A 23 -8.43 50.40 -9.52
C GLY A 23 -7.38 49.51 -10.20
N LEU A 24 -6.33 50.08 -10.78
CA LEU A 24 -5.39 49.32 -11.63
C LEU A 24 -4.45 48.40 -10.84
N GLY A 25 -4.12 48.73 -9.59
CA GLY A 25 -3.29 47.89 -8.71
C GLY A 25 -4.07 46.78 -7.98
N GLN A 26 -5.37 46.98 -7.78
CA GLN A 26 -6.19 46.07 -6.98
C GLN A 26 -6.34 44.68 -7.64
N SER A 27 -6.60 44.63 -8.94
CA SER A 27 -6.73 43.37 -9.69
C SER A 27 -5.42 42.55 -9.70
N MET A 28 -4.26 43.23 -9.75
CA MET A 28 -2.96 42.55 -9.65
C MET A 28 -2.72 41.98 -8.26
N VAL A 29 -3.11 42.71 -7.19
CA VAL A 29 -2.98 42.23 -5.81
C VAL A 29 -3.92 41.06 -5.53
N GLU A 30 -5.17 41.14 -5.98
CA GLU A 30 -6.13 40.03 -5.84
C GLU A 30 -5.63 38.76 -6.55
N THR A 31 -5.11 38.90 -7.76
CA THR A 31 -4.55 37.76 -8.51
C THR A 31 -3.28 37.23 -7.86
N ALA A 32 -2.41 38.11 -7.37
CA ALA A 32 -1.16 37.72 -6.69
C ALA A 32 -1.42 36.93 -5.39
N ILE A 33 -2.54 37.18 -4.70
CA ILE A 33 -2.93 36.45 -3.50
C ILE A 33 -3.69 35.15 -3.85
N MET A 34 -4.54 35.16 -4.88
CA MET A 34 -5.29 33.96 -5.29
C MET A 34 -4.43 32.90 -5.98
N LEU A 35 -3.42 33.32 -6.75
CA LEU A 35 -2.55 32.41 -7.50
C LEU A 35 -1.85 31.37 -6.62
N PRO A 36 -1.16 31.71 -5.51
CA PRO A 36 -0.52 30.71 -4.66
C PRO A 36 -1.54 29.73 -4.06
N ILE A 37 -2.72 30.20 -3.65
CA ILE A 37 -3.79 29.34 -3.11
C ILE A 37 -4.25 28.34 -4.19
N LEU A 38 -4.44 28.81 -5.42
CA LEU A 38 -4.82 27.94 -6.54
C LEU A 38 -3.73 26.91 -6.85
N LEU A 39 -2.46 27.30 -6.83
CA LEU A 39 -1.33 26.39 -7.06
C LEU A 39 -1.24 25.32 -5.97
N PHE A 40 -1.46 25.68 -4.70
CA PHE A 40 -1.53 24.70 -3.61
C PHE A 40 -2.68 23.70 -3.81
N LEU A 41 -3.86 24.18 -4.21
CA LEU A 41 -5.01 23.32 -4.47
C LEU A 41 -4.74 22.36 -5.64
N ILE A 42 -4.14 22.84 -6.73
CA ILE A 42 -3.77 22.00 -7.87
C ILE A 42 -2.72 20.97 -7.46
N ALA A 43 -1.69 21.38 -6.70
CA ALA A 43 -0.66 20.46 -6.22
C ALA A 43 -1.25 19.34 -5.35
N GLY A 44 -2.17 19.68 -4.44
CA GLY A 44 -2.87 18.68 -3.62
C GLY A 44 -3.72 17.70 -4.44
N ILE A 45 -4.46 18.19 -5.45
CA ILE A 45 -5.24 17.32 -6.35
C ILE A 45 -4.33 16.37 -7.14
N VAL A 46 -3.19 16.86 -7.64
CA VAL A 46 -2.23 16.05 -8.38
C VAL A 46 -1.63 14.95 -7.49
N GLU A 47 -1.27 15.28 -6.25
CA GLU A 47 -0.73 14.29 -5.31
C GLU A 47 -1.76 13.21 -4.93
N ILE A 48 -3.00 13.60 -4.62
CA ILE A 48 -4.08 12.66 -4.35
C ILE A 48 -4.34 11.76 -5.56
N GLY A 49 -4.30 12.31 -6.77
CA GLY A 49 -4.45 11.53 -8.00
C GLY A 49 -3.32 10.51 -8.19
N ALA A 50 -2.07 10.91 -7.92
CA ALA A 50 -0.92 10.01 -8.00
C ALA A 50 -1.02 8.86 -6.98
N LEU A 51 -1.34 9.18 -5.72
CA LEU A 51 -1.52 8.19 -4.65
C LEU A 51 -2.70 7.26 -4.91
N GLY A 52 -3.82 7.80 -5.43
CA GLY A 52 -4.98 6.99 -5.80
C GLY A 52 -4.66 6.00 -6.93
N ASN A 53 -3.93 6.44 -7.96
CA ASN A 53 -3.49 5.56 -9.04
C ASN A 53 -2.56 4.45 -8.54
N GLU A 54 -1.60 4.80 -7.69
CA GLU A 54 -0.70 3.86 -7.02
C GLU A 54 -1.46 2.83 -6.20
N TYR A 55 -2.38 3.27 -5.34
CA TYR A 55 -3.22 2.39 -4.55
C TYR A 55 -3.99 1.38 -5.41
N MET A 56 -4.61 1.83 -6.51
CA MET A 56 -5.34 0.94 -7.41
C MET A 56 -4.45 -0.14 -8.02
N ILE A 57 -3.22 0.21 -8.42
CA ILE A 57 -2.24 -0.74 -8.97
C ILE A 57 -1.92 -1.83 -7.94
N PHE A 58 -1.61 -1.46 -6.70
CA PHE A 58 -1.32 -2.42 -5.64
C PHE A 58 -2.52 -3.28 -5.28
N HIS A 59 -3.70 -2.67 -5.20
CA HIS A 59 -4.93 -3.39 -4.88
C HIS A 59 -5.28 -4.42 -5.96
N ASP A 60 -5.16 -4.06 -7.23
CA ASP A 60 -5.39 -4.98 -8.35
C ASP A 60 -4.37 -6.11 -8.36
N ALA A 61 -3.09 -5.82 -8.12
CA ALA A 61 -2.03 -6.82 -8.01
C ALA A 61 -2.29 -7.83 -6.87
N ALA A 62 -2.68 -7.34 -5.69
CA ALA A 62 -3.01 -8.19 -4.54
C ALA A 62 -4.24 -9.07 -4.82
N ARG A 63 -5.28 -8.51 -5.44
CA ARG A 63 -6.51 -9.25 -5.79
C ARG A 63 -6.27 -10.35 -6.80
N GLU A 64 -5.46 -10.06 -7.83
CA GLU A 64 -5.14 -11.05 -8.84
C GLU A 64 -4.31 -12.19 -8.26
N ALA A 65 -3.29 -11.86 -7.46
CA ALA A 65 -2.50 -12.84 -6.73
C ALA A 65 -3.34 -13.70 -5.77
N ALA A 66 -4.25 -13.10 -5.01
CA ALA A 66 -5.13 -13.82 -4.10
C ALA A 66 -6.10 -14.75 -4.84
N ARG A 67 -6.68 -14.30 -5.97
CA ARG A 67 -7.55 -15.13 -6.82
C ARG A 67 -6.82 -16.33 -7.40
N PHE A 68 -5.60 -16.11 -7.87
CA PHE A 68 -4.75 -17.19 -8.36
C PHE A 68 -4.39 -18.17 -7.24
N GLY A 69 -3.92 -17.68 -6.10
CA GLY A 69 -3.57 -18.49 -4.95
C GLY A 69 -4.74 -19.30 -4.39
N ALA A 70 -5.97 -18.78 -4.45
CA ALA A 70 -7.17 -19.51 -4.02
C ALA A 70 -7.47 -20.78 -4.83
N ASN A 71 -6.89 -20.92 -6.04
CA ASN A 71 -7.00 -22.13 -6.86
C ASN A 71 -5.89 -23.15 -6.58
N LEU A 72 -4.93 -22.83 -5.71
CA LEU A 72 -3.79 -23.66 -5.39
C LEU A 72 -3.89 -24.25 -3.98
N ASP A 73 -3.11 -25.29 -3.72
CA ASP A 73 -3.03 -25.94 -2.42
C ASP A 73 -1.65 -25.71 -1.77
N PRO A 74 -1.55 -24.89 -0.71
CA PRO A 74 -0.29 -24.61 -0.03
C PRO A 74 0.28 -25.82 0.73
N GLU A 75 -0.50 -26.89 0.97
CA GLU A 75 -0.01 -28.11 1.62
C GLU A 75 0.74 -29.02 0.63
N LEU A 76 0.27 -29.05 -0.61
CA LEU A 76 0.87 -29.89 -1.64
C LEU A 76 2.09 -29.24 -2.27
N THR A 77 2.04 -27.92 -2.52
CA THR A 77 3.00 -27.34 -3.47
C THR A 77 4.10 -26.49 -2.83
N SER A 78 3.99 -26.08 -1.57
CA SER A 78 5.01 -25.26 -0.89
C SER A 78 6.37 -25.96 -0.68
N LYS A 79 6.44 -27.28 -0.88
CA LYS A 79 7.65 -28.09 -0.65
C LYS A 79 8.54 -28.18 -1.88
N TYR A 80 8.04 -27.83 -3.06
CA TYR A 80 8.80 -27.94 -4.30
C TYR A 80 9.67 -26.70 -4.53
N PRO A 81 10.89 -26.87 -5.08
CA PRO A 81 11.80 -25.77 -5.37
C PRO A 81 11.31 -24.85 -6.49
N PHE A 82 11.98 -23.70 -6.62
CA PHE A 82 11.68 -22.71 -7.66
C PHE A 82 11.97 -23.22 -9.08
N ASP A 83 12.83 -24.24 -9.24
CA ASP A 83 12.99 -24.99 -10.49
C ASP A 83 12.71 -26.47 -10.22
N ALA A 84 11.56 -26.97 -10.67
CA ALA A 84 11.17 -28.36 -10.48
C ALA A 84 12.04 -29.36 -11.29
N HIS A 85 12.92 -28.89 -12.18
CA HIS A 85 13.79 -29.74 -13.00
C HIS A 85 15.02 -30.25 -12.26
N ASN A 86 15.47 -29.52 -11.21
CA ASN A 86 16.60 -29.94 -10.39
C ASN A 86 16.29 -29.74 -8.89
N PRO A 87 16.04 -30.81 -8.13
CA PRO A 87 15.68 -30.71 -6.72
C PRO A 87 16.81 -30.19 -5.81
N ASP A 88 18.04 -30.13 -6.32
CA ASP A 88 19.22 -29.66 -5.57
C ASP A 88 19.51 -28.16 -5.78
N ASP A 89 18.80 -27.48 -6.69
CA ASP A 89 19.02 -26.06 -6.92
C ASP A 89 18.39 -25.23 -5.79
N PRO A 90 19.18 -24.39 -5.09
CA PRO A 90 18.69 -23.61 -3.97
C PRO A 90 17.75 -22.51 -4.45
N PHE A 91 16.80 -22.12 -3.59
CA PHE A 91 15.93 -21.01 -3.90
C PHE A 91 16.75 -19.72 -4.15
N PRO A 92 16.38 -18.96 -5.19
CA PRO A 92 17.03 -17.70 -5.50
C PRO A 92 16.94 -16.75 -4.30
N ASP A 93 18.06 -16.14 -3.91
CA ASP A 93 18.03 -15.09 -2.90
C ASP A 93 17.59 -13.77 -3.55
N ILE A 94 16.28 -13.50 -3.51
CA ILE A 94 15.70 -12.37 -4.22
C ILE A 94 16.20 -11.01 -3.73
N ARG A 95 16.68 -10.93 -2.47
CA ARG A 95 17.28 -9.70 -1.92
C ARG A 95 18.58 -9.33 -2.62
N SER A 96 19.26 -10.31 -3.21
CA SER A 96 20.51 -10.08 -3.95
C SER A 96 20.29 -9.73 -5.43
N MET A 97 19.02 -9.65 -5.87
CA MET A 97 18.66 -9.45 -7.27
C MET A 97 18.19 -8.03 -7.56
N SER A 98 18.50 -7.56 -8.77
CA SER A 98 17.90 -6.34 -9.31
C SER A 98 16.40 -6.55 -9.66
N PRO A 99 15.59 -5.48 -9.71
CA PRO A 99 14.18 -5.59 -10.09
C PRO A 99 13.94 -6.27 -11.45
N VAL A 100 14.87 -6.10 -12.40
CA VAL A 100 14.81 -6.74 -13.72
C VAL A 100 15.05 -8.25 -13.61
N GLN A 101 15.99 -8.68 -12.78
CA GLN A 101 16.27 -10.10 -12.54
C GLN A 101 15.09 -10.78 -11.85
N ILE A 102 14.48 -10.14 -10.84
CA ILE A 102 13.28 -10.66 -10.18
C ILE A 102 12.13 -10.80 -11.18
N ARG A 103 11.91 -9.78 -12.02
CA ARG A 103 10.87 -9.86 -13.07
C ARG A 103 11.11 -11.01 -14.03
N ARG A 104 12.35 -11.18 -14.50
CA ARG A 104 12.70 -12.29 -15.39
C ARG A 104 12.48 -13.63 -14.71
N MET A 105 12.95 -13.78 -13.47
CA MET A 105 12.74 -14.97 -12.66
C MET A 105 11.25 -15.32 -12.54
N CYS A 106 10.39 -14.34 -12.27
CA CYS A 106 8.96 -14.57 -12.19
C CYS A 106 8.31 -14.92 -13.54
N GLN A 107 8.82 -14.40 -14.66
CA GLN A 107 8.26 -14.61 -16.00
C GLN A 107 8.72 -15.92 -16.64
N GLU A 108 9.94 -16.34 -16.37
CA GLU A 108 10.63 -17.46 -17.03
C GLU A 108 10.89 -18.63 -16.08
N GLY A 109 10.69 -18.44 -14.77
CA GLY A 109 10.94 -19.46 -13.77
C GLY A 109 9.84 -20.52 -13.70
N ASP A 110 10.24 -21.79 -13.73
CA ASP A 110 9.35 -22.94 -13.59
C ASP A 110 9.26 -23.39 -12.12
N THR A 111 8.52 -22.63 -11.33
CA THR A 111 8.21 -23.00 -9.95
C THR A 111 6.82 -23.59 -9.86
N THR A 112 6.65 -24.59 -8.99
CA THR A 112 5.34 -25.03 -8.52
C THR A 112 5.10 -24.59 -7.07
N ASN A 113 6.00 -23.81 -6.49
CA ASN A 113 5.88 -23.40 -5.10
C ASN A 113 4.76 -22.37 -4.94
N PHE A 114 3.73 -22.74 -4.18
CA PHE A 114 2.56 -21.89 -3.90
C PHE A 114 2.92 -20.42 -3.66
N TYR A 115 3.87 -20.16 -2.76
CA TYR A 115 4.16 -18.79 -2.33
C TYR A 115 4.90 -18.00 -3.40
N TYR A 116 5.84 -18.62 -4.10
CA TYR A 116 6.54 -17.96 -5.19
C TYR A 116 5.61 -17.70 -6.37
N GLU A 117 4.73 -18.62 -6.75
CA GLU A 117 3.78 -18.37 -7.85
C GLU A 117 2.87 -17.19 -7.54
N VAL A 118 2.30 -17.15 -6.32
CA VAL A 118 1.43 -16.05 -5.85
C VAL A 118 2.21 -14.73 -5.78
N ALA A 119 3.41 -14.72 -5.19
CA ALA A 119 4.23 -13.52 -5.06
C ALA A 119 4.72 -13.00 -6.41
N CYS A 120 5.11 -13.90 -7.31
CA CYS A 120 5.54 -13.54 -8.65
C CYS A 120 4.39 -12.94 -9.47
N LEU A 121 3.18 -13.49 -9.35
CA LEU A 121 2.01 -12.90 -10.00
C LEU A 121 1.71 -11.50 -9.45
N ALA A 122 1.76 -11.31 -8.13
CA ALA A 122 1.63 -9.97 -7.54
C ALA A 122 2.71 -9.02 -8.10
N TYR A 123 3.98 -9.43 -8.07
CA TYR A 123 5.11 -8.62 -8.52
C TYR A 123 5.05 -8.25 -10.02
N GLN A 124 4.57 -9.17 -10.86
CA GLN A 124 4.41 -8.94 -12.30
C GLN A 124 3.35 -7.89 -12.62
N ASN A 125 2.32 -7.78 -11.79
CA ASN A 125 1.27 -6.78 -11.92
C ASN A 125 1.69 -5.39 -11.39
N LEU A 126 2.86 -5.28 -10.76
CA LEU A 126 3.42 -4.00 -10.32
C LEU A 126 4.35 -3.40 -11.39
N PRO A 127 4.54 -2.07 -11.43
CA PRO A 127 5.59 -1.44 -12.22
C PRO A 127 7.00 -1.90 -11.80
N LEU A 128 7.95 -1.90 -12.74
CA LEU A 128 9.35 -2.28 -12.47
C LEU A 128 9.97 -1.37 -11.40
N GLY A 129 10.62 -1.98 -10.40
CA GLY A 129 11.31 -1.24 -9.34
C GLY A 129 10.38 -0.46 -8.42
N ARG A 130 9.10 -0.81 -8.38
CA ARG A 130 8.13 -0.11 -7.52
C ARG A 130 8.26 -0.48 -6.04
N LEU A 131 8.63 -1.72 -5.74
CA LEU A 131 8.90 -2.17 -4.37
C LEU A 131 10.35 -1.88 -4.01
N ASP A 132 10.55 -1.19 -2.89
CA ASP A 132 11.85 -0.91 -2.29
C ASP A 132 11.94 -1.50 -0.87
N TRP A 133 12.43 -2.72 -0.79
CA TRP A 133 12.57 -3.43 0.48
C TRP A 133 13.75 -2.93 1.32
N VAL A 134 14.73 -2.21 0.72
CA VAL A 134 15.97 -1.80 1.40
C VAL A 134 15.71 -0.54 2.21
N ASP A 135 15.20 0.51 1.54
CA ASP A 135 15.07 1.81 2.17
C ASP A 135 13.69 2.00 2.82
N ASN A 136 12.65 1.38 2.25
CA ASN A 136 11.25 1.56 2.70
C ASN A 136 10.66 0.34 3.40
N GLY A 137 11.34 -0.81 3.36
CA GLY A 137 10.82 -2.05 3.93
C GLY A 137 9.53 -2.52 3.25
N ASP A 138 9.40 -2.26 1.94
CA ASP A 138 8.31 -2.76 1.11
C ASP A 138 8.38 -4.28 0.99
N ASP A 139 7.21 -4.94 0.93
CA ASP A 139 7.14 -6.39 0.91
C ASP A 139 5.86 -6.93 0.29
N ILE A 140 5.89 -8.20 -0.09
CA ILE A 140 4.69 -8.97 -0.42
C ILE A 140 4.60 -10.10 0.60
N VAL A 141 3.52 -10.10 1.37
CA VAL A 141 3.27 -11.09 2.42
C VAL A 141 2.03 -11.90 2.06
N ILE A 142 2.15 -13.21 2.19
CA ILE A 142 1.11 -14.17 1.83
C ILE A 142 0.82 -15.04 3.04
N THR A 143 -0.46 -15.10 3.40
CA THR A 143 -0.94 -15.90 4.52
C THR A 143 -2.11 -16.75 4.05
N VAL A 144 -2.15 -18.02 4.43
CA VAL A 144 -3.32 -18.87 4.19
C VAL A 144 -3.93 -19.29 5.52
N VAL A 145 -5.25 -19.15 5.63
CA VAL A 145 -5.99 -19.46 6.85
C VAL A 145 -7.14 -20.40 6.53
N GLY A 146 -7.13 -21.57 7.15
CA GLY A 146 -8.18 -22.57 7.05
C GLY A 146 -9.25 -22.30 8.09
N VAL A 147 -10.50 -22.32 7.66
CA VAL A 147 -11.68 -22.07 8.48
C VAL A 147 -12.61 -23.28 8.40
N LYS A 148 -13.15 -23.67 9.55
CA LYS A 148 -14.17 -24.72 9.66
C LYS A 148 -15.14 -24.34 10.76
N ASP A 149 -16.43 -24.41 10.47
CA ASP A 149 -17.50 -24.13 11.43
C ASP A 149 -17.35 -22.74 12.11
N GLY A 150 -17.04 -21.70 11.31
CA GLY A 150 -16.82 -20.34 11.81
C GLY A 150 -15.52 -20.11 12.60
N GLN A 151 -14.65 -21.12 12.72
CA GLN A 151 -13.41 -21.04 13.49
C GLN A 151 -12.17 -21.25 12.62
N ILE A 152 -11.09 -20.55 12.95
CA ILE A 152 -9.79 -20.78 12.34
C ILE A 152 -9.24 -22.10 12.85
N VAL A 153 -9.05 -23.07 11.96
CA VAL A 153 -8.49 -24.38 12.29
C VAL A 153 -6.99 -24.44 12.09
N GLN A 154 -6.47 -23.71 11.10
CA GLN A 154 -5.08 -23.82 10.72
C GLN A 154 -4.60 -22.59 9.96
N ARG A 155 -3.31 -22.27 10.09
CA ARG A 155 -2.65 -21.21 9.32
C ARG A 155 -1.34 -21.72 8.73
N TRP A 156 -1.07 -21.34 7.49
CA TRP A 156 0.14 -21.65 6.74
C TRP A 156 0.97 -20.38 6.48
N PRO A 157 2.30 -20.51 6.30
CA PRO A 157 3.07 -21.75 6.15
C PRO A 157 3.28 -22.53 7.46
N LEU A 158 3.36 -23.86 7.37
CA LEU A 158 3.74 -24.71 8.51
C LEU A 158 5.25 -24.91 8.55
N PRO A 159 5.86 -25.14 9.73
CA PRO A 159 7.29 -25.45 9.82
C PRO A 159 7.70 -26.69 9.00
N THR A 160 6.81 -27.68 8.90
CA THR A 160 7.01 -28.91 8.12
C THR A 160 6.90 -28.71 6.60
N HIS A 161 6.45 -27.54 6.16
CA HIS A 161 6.17 -27.21 4.76
C HIS A 161 7.27 -26.37 4.11
N LYS A 162 8.25 -25.96 4.90
CA LYS A 162 9.47 -25.31 4.42
C LYS A 162 10.36 -26.32 3.72
N ASN A 163 10.73 -26.03 2.48
CA ASN A 163 11.78 -26.78 1.81
C ASN A 163 13.12 -26.49 2.53
N PRO A 164 13.97 -27.50 2.82
CA PRO A 164 15.24 -27.29 3.52
C PRO A 164 16.22 -26.32 2.82
N LEU A 165 16.10 -26.16 1.50
CA LEU A 165 16.90 -25.25 0.68
C LEU A 165 16.27 -23.85 0.55
N ASP A 166 15.06 -23.67 1.08
CA ASP A 166 14.38 -22.37 1.08
C ASP A 166 15.03 -21.42 2.10
N ARG A 167 14.99 -20.13 1.80
CA ARG A 167 15.58 -19.12 2.67
C ARG A 167 14.74 -18.99 3.93
N SER A 168 15.40 -18.98 5.09
CA SER A 168 14.72 -18.91 6.38
C SER A 168 13.88 -17.65 6.54
N TYR A 169 14.28 -16.54 5.92
CA TYR A 169 13.58 -15.26 6.02
C TYR A 169 12.20 -15.27 5.36
N HIS A 170 11.89 -16.26 4.53
CA HIS A 170 10.57 -16.31 3.90
C HIS A 170 9.49 -16.76 4.90
N PHE A 171 9.81 -17.58 5.90
CA PHE A 171 8.83 -18.24 6.76
C PHE A 171 8.61 -17.50 8.07
N MET A 172 8.00 -16.32 7.97
CA MET A 172 7.77 -15.44 9.09
C MET A 172 6.80 -16.04 10.11
N GLY A 173 7.11 -15.89 11.40
CA GLY A 173 6.30 -16.42 12.50
C GLY A 173 6.30 -17.95 12.62
N ALA A 174 6.82 -18.69 11.64
CA ALA A 174 7.08 -20.13 11.79
C ALA A 174 8.37 -20.38 12.58
N ASP A 175 9.36 -19.49 12.43
CA ASP A 175 10.71 -19.61 13.01
C ASP A 175 11.10 -18.47 14.00
N ASP A 176 10.29 -17.40 14.15
CA ASP A 176 10.79 -16.11 14.67
C ASP A 176 10.63 -15.81 16.18
N GLY A 177 9.87 -16.58 16.95
CA GLY A 177 9.69 -16.30 18.39
C GLY A 177 9.22 -14.86 18.72
N ASP A 178 9.53 -14.35 19.92
CA ASP A 178 8.93 -13.19 20.62
C ASP A 178 9.11 -11.79 19.99
N ALA A 179 9.57 -11.67 18.75
CA ALA A 179 9.87 -10.37 18.12
C ALA A 179 8.62 -9.53 17.77
N ASN A 180 7.41 -10.09 17.92
CA ASN A 180 6.16 -9.36 17.79
C ASN A 180 5.31 -9.52 19.07
N PRO A 181 4.87 -8.42 19.73
CA PRO A 181 4.08 -8.48 20.96
C PRO A 181 2.71 -9.18 20.83
N THR A 182 2.15 -9.37 19.63
CA THR A 182 0.96 -10.21 19.39
C THR A 182 1.31 -11.64 18.94
N CYS A 183 2.57 -11.90 18.53
CA CYS A 183 3.09 -13.21 18.16
C CYS A 183 4.13 -13.65 19.18
N THR A 184 3.65 -14.04 20.36
CA THR A 184 4.52 -14.57 21.42
C THR A 184 5.02 -15.96 21.06
N ILE A 185 6.13 -16.43 21.67
CA ILE A 185 6.66 -17.80 21.54
C ILE A 185 5.63 -18.90 21.86
N THR A 186 4.56 -18.56 22.58
CA THR A 186 3.45 -19.47 22.90
C THR A 186 2.32 -19.44 21.87
N GLN A 187 2.30 -18.47 20.95
CA GLN A 187 1.25 -18.23 19.95
C GLN A 187 1.79 -17.91 18.54
N THR A 188 2.97 -18.42 18.19
CA THR A 188 3.60 -18.22 16.87
C THR A 188 2.70 -18.60 15.69
N VAL A 189 1.69 -19.46 15.91
CA VAL A 189 0.65 -19.82 14.92
C VAL A 189 -0.15 -18.61 14.46
N ASN A 190 -0.35 -17.58 15.30
CA ASN A 190 -1.26 -16.48 15.02
C ASN A 190 -0.78 -15.52 13.93
N CYS A 191 0.50 -15.58 13.57
CA CYS A 191 1.13 -14.62 12.66
C CYS A 191 1.98 -15.28 11.57
N ARG A 192 1.77 -16.59 11.36
CA ARG A 192 2.49 -17.30 10.30
C ARG A 192 2.17 -16.68 8.96
N SER A 193 3.20 -16.30 8.24
CA SER A 193 3.07 -15.75 6.91
C SER A 193 4.33 -16.05 6.12
N TRP A 194 4.18 -16.15 4.81
CA TRP A 194 5.33 -16.16 3.92
C TRP A 194 5.59 -14.74 3.44
N SER A 195 6.84 -14.30 3.48
CA SER A 195 7.24 -12.94 3.09
C SER A 195 8.23 -13.00 1.94
N PHE A 196 8.00 -12.22 0.89
CA PHE A 196 8.82 -12.24 -0.32
C PHE A 196 10.22 -11.72 -0.01
N PHE A 197 10.34 -10.49 0.48
CA PHE A 197 11.63 -9.92 0.84
C PHE A 197 12.02 -10.19 2.29
N GLY A 198 11.21 -10.85 3.10
CA GLY A 198 11.48 -11.18 4.49
C GLY A 198 11.67 -9.95 5.39
N VAL A 199 10.99 -8.84 5.12
CA VAL A 199 11.10 -7.60 5.91
C VAL A 199 9.81 -7.28 6.68
N ARG A 200 8.67 -7.80 6.24
CA ARG A 200 7.36 -7.66 6.87
C ARG A 200 6.76 -9.03 7.21
N HIS A 201 5.72 -9.00 8.03
CA HIS A 201 4.89 -10.15 8.39
C HIS A 201 3.42 -9.75 8.28
N SER A 202 2.51 -10.72 8.37
CA SER A 202 1.07 -10.46 8.22
C SER A 202 0.54 -9.61 9.38
N GLU A 203 -0.22 -8.56 9.07
CA GLU A 203 -0.88 -7.71 10.08
C GLU A 203 -2.18 -8.33 10.59
N PHE A 204 -2.73 -9.31 9.88
CA PHE A 204 -3.92 -10.02 10.30
C PHE A 204 -3.56 -11.12 11.28
N ASP A 205 -3.79 -10.91 12.58
CA ASP A 205 -3.73 -11.97 13.59
C ASP A 205 -5.03 -12.80 13.64
N ASN A 206 -5.00 -13.92 14.37
CA ASN A 206 -6.15 -14.82 14.49
C ASN A 206 -7.33 -14.18 15.25
N ASP A 207 -7.08 -13.28 16.20
CA ASP A 207 -8.15 -12.62 16.96
C ASP A 207 -8.91 -11.64 16.05
N THR A 208 -8.19 -10.85 15.27
CA THR A 208 -8.73 -9.92 14.26
C THR A 208 -9.51 -10.68 13.19
N LEU A 209 -8.99 -11.81 12.71
CA LEU A 209 -9.71 -12.63 11.74
C LEU A 209 -10.95 -13.27 12.35
N SER A 210 -10.87 -13.81 13.57
CA SER A 210 -12.00 -14.47 14.24
C SER A 210 -13.14 -13.49 14.52
N GLN A 211 -12.84 -12.22 14.81
CA GLN A 211 -13.85 -11.16 14.95
C GLN A 211 -14.54 -10.79 13.62
N ARG A 212 -13.91 -11.09 12.48
CA ARG A 212 -14.43 -10.80 11.14
C ARG A 212 -15.10 -12.00 10.49
N LEU A 213 -14.86 -13.21 10.98
CA LEU A 213 -15.50 -14.43 10.51
C LEU A 213 -16.97 -14.48 10.94
N LEU A 214 -17.83 -14.92 10.04
CA LEU A 214 -19.21 -15.21 10.35
C LEU A 214 -19.31 -16.60 11.00
N GLU A 215 -20.21 -16.78 11.96
CA GLU A 215 -20.44 -18.07 12.63
C GLU A 215 -20.82 -19.19 11.63
N GLU A 216 -21.46 -18.84 10.53
CA GLU A 216 -21.88 -19.78 9.47
C GLU A 216 -20.86 -19.87 8.31
N ALA A 217 -19.61 -19.41 8.50
CA ALA A 217 -18.60 -19.48 7.45
C ALA A 217 -18.37 -20.96 7.02
N PRO A 218 -18.40 -21.25 5.70
CA PRO A 218 -18.22 -22.61 5.21
C PRO A 218 -16.81 -23.14 5.54
N ALA A 219 -16.66 -24.46 5.55
CA ALA A 219 -15.36 -25.11 5.68
C ALA A 219 -14.52 -24.86 4.41
N THR A 220 -13.68 -23.83 4.45
CA THR A 220 -12.87 -23.34 3.32
C THR A 220 -11.55 -22.75 3.83
N ALA A 221 -10.65 -22.40 2.91
CA ALA A 221 -9.49 -21.59 3.22
C ALA A 221 -9.61 -20.18 2.61
N PHE A 222 -8.96 -19.21 3.25
CA PHE A 222 -8.75 -17.85 2.76
C PHE A 222 -7.28 -17.67 2.42
N VAL A 223 -7.00 -17.10 1.25
CA VAL A 223 -5.67 -16.61 0.87
C VAL A 223 -5.66 -15.11 1.06
N ILE A 224 -4.76 -14.63 1.89
CA ILE A 224 -4.56 -13.22 2.22
C ILE A 224 -3.24 -12.80 1.57
N VAL A 225 -3.30 -11.80 0.70
CA VAL A 225 -2.12 -11.20 0.06
C VAL A 225 -2.04 -9.75 0.51
N GLU A 226 -0.98 -9.42 1.23
CA GLU A 226 -0.69 -8.09 1.76
C GLU A 226 0.51 -7.54 0.98
N ILE A 227 0.36 -6.37 0.36
CA ILE A 227 1.49 -5.68 -0.27
C ILE A 227 1.78 -4.43 0.54
N PHE A 228 2.94 -4.42 1.19
CA PHE A 228 3.46 -3.30 1.95
C PHE A 228 4.21 -2.37 1.01
N HIS A 229 3.77 -1.11 0.96
CA HIS A 229 4.41 -0.10 0.14
C HIS A 229 4.42 1.26 0.82
N ALA A 230 5.61 1.85 0.98
CA ALA A 230 5.74 3.24 1.37
C ALA A 230 5.64 4.16 0.14
N ALA A 231 4.48 4.79 -0.04
CA ALA A 231 4.28 5.75 -1.12
C ALA A 231 4.96 7.09 -0.75
N PRO A 232 5.98 7.57 -1.50
CA PRO A 232 6.63 8.83 -1.23
C PRO A 232 5.70 10.01 -1.57
N HIS A 233 5.60 10.98 -0.67
CA HIS A 233 4.84 12.21 -0.89
C HIS A 233 5.73 13.24 -1.59
N PHE A 234 5.26 13.82 -2.70
CA PHE A 234 6.07 14.75 -3.49
C PHE A 234 6.16 16.12 -2.82
N ILE A 235 5.08 16.57 -2.17
CA ILE A 235 5.04 17.89 -1.53
C ILE A 235 5.34 17.84 -0.04
N GLY A 236 5.24 16.66 0.61
CA GLY A 236 5.52 16.48 2.05
C GLY A 236 4.65 17.32 2.98
N LEU A 237 3.60 17.97 2.47
CA LEU A 237 2.74 18.90 3.21
C LEU A 237 1.62 18.21 3.98
N PHE A 238 1.27 16.97 3.60
CA PHE A 238 0.19 16.20 4.23
C PHE A 238 0.64 14.76 4.47
N THR A 239 0.40 14.24 5.67
CA THR A 239 0.54 12.82 6.02
C THR A 239 -0.80 12.13 5.80
N ILE A 240 -1.12 11.78 4.56
CA ILE A 240 -2.40 11.15 4.19
C ILE A 240 -2.65 9.83 4.96
N GLY A 241 -1.60 9.12 5.38
CA GLY A 241 -1.71 7.93 6.23
C GLY A 241 -2.34 8.16 7.61
N GLU A 242 -2.48 9.40 8.09
CA GLU A 242 -3.23 9.69 9.32
C GLU A 242 -4.75 9.76 9.09
N VAL A 243 -5.17 10.01 7.85
CA VAL A 243 -6.59 10.21 7.48
C VAL A 243 -7.17 8.97 6.81
N ILE A 244 -6.33 8.23 6.09
CA ILE A 244 -6.72 7.00 5.40
C ILE A 244 -6.26 5.81 6.26
N PRO A 245 -7.20 4.99 6.79
CA PRO A 245 -6.85 3.84 7.60
C PRO A 245 -6.06 2.80 6.79
N ASP A 246 -5.07 2.18 7.43
CA ASP A 246 -4.28 1.08 6.89
C ASP A 246 -4.61 -0.22 7.66
N PRO A 247 -5.05 -1.31 6.99
CA PRO A 247 -5.49 -1.37 5.59
C PRO A 247 -6.84 -0.68 5.38
N ILE A 248 -7.05 -0.10 4.18
CA ILE A 248 -8.35 0.51 3.83
C ILE A 248 -9.41 -0.60 3.80
N PRO A 249 -10.44 -0.55 4.66
CA PRO A 249 -11.47 -1.56 4.69
C PRO A 249 -12.33 -1.46 3.43
N THR A 250 -12.19 -2.44 2.53
CA THR A 250 -13.16 -2.64 1.48
C THR A 250 -14.42 -3.20 2.13
N ARG A 251 -15.49 -2.40 2.17
CA ARG A 251 -16.80 -2.95 2.53
C ARG A 251 -17.22 -3.92 1.42
N PRO A 252 -17.70 -5.12 1.76
CA PRO A 252 -18.22 -6.07 0.78
C PRO A 252 -19.42 -5.50 0.02
#